data_AF-A0A936HI41-F1
#
_entry.id   AF-A0A936HI41-F1
#
_cell.length_a   1.000
_cell.length_b   1.000
_cell.length_c   1.000
_cell.angle_alpha   90.00
_cell.angle_beta   90.00
_cell.angle_gamma   90.00
#
_symmetry.space_group_name_H-M   'P 1'
#
loop_
_entity.id
_entity.type
_entity.pdbx_description
1 polymer ?
#
loop_
_entity_poly.entity_id
_entity_poly.type
_entity_poly.pdbx_seq_one_letter_code
_entity_poly.pdbx_strand_id
1 'polypeptide(L)'
;MAAKPAKIFVSYAHENEVECNELRRHLGVLKHEGIIDVWSDHRLSPGEPWDDRIRGALAAADIVLLLVSKAFLDSEFCYRTEMRQAMERHEAGIALVIPIVIEDCYWSPAPFGALQGLPRDMKPVKTLPKGQRDSVWHEVAKGIHQAVEQCLSRRPVSDGNSTESLGRDIAAEVQQYLPLRARHFRHFLRRLSDRNDIVVGDREHVASLRSKLLLGVQLTEPKLLTVEGTLFPCALLNSGWWERQTQNVAPFTGWRNRLQEWLFNGFDLWAPSWDFTWTLEDGLPDGIGPRFIAQIGSGDEADSLPVIIPENKADRLREWFDEGWGGAEVEVTGLLGHRTHFCPKCVDLIAFGGMLDYCLWLDGDDPRHKIKRCRSRTTLYSGYLWKCVVPRAWVQQNGRVMLEDAYFVWEHTNFAADEAVKYGLDALEHKEDYMRAIHGDLVLVQKSSRLVPGRPLFTARQAYDLVTGGAGDEI
;
A
#
# COMPACT_ATOMS: atom_id res chain seq x y z
N MET A 1 23.95 16.94 23.24
CA MET A 1 23.34 17.25 21.92
C MET A 1 21.90 17.67 22.17
N ALA A 2 21.43 18.76 21.59
CA ALA A 2 20.04 19.22 21.81
C ALA A 2 19.07 18.25 21.12
N ALA A 3 18.07 17.77 21.86
CA ALA A 3 17.03 16.90 21.30
C ALA A 3 16.26 17.64 20.19
N LYS A 4 15.90 16.93 19.11
CA LYS A 4 15.17 17.51 17.98
C LYS A 4 13.76 17.97 18.44
N PRO A 5 13.33 19.21 18.15
CA PRO A 5 12.02 19.72 18.55
C PRO A 5 10.88 18.85 18.02
N ALA A 6 9.81 18.72 18.79
CA ALA A 6 8.56 18.10 18.33
C ALA A 6 7.83 19.04 17.35
N LYS A 7 7.51 18.53 16.16
CA LYS A 7 6.81 19.30 15.12
C LYS A 7 5.31 19.30 15.42
N ILE A 8 4.75 20.49 15.59
CA ILE A 8 3.33 20.70 15.87
C ILE A 8 2.67 21.38 14.67
N PHE A 9 1.61 20.78 14.15
CA PHE A 9 0.74 21.39 13.15
C PHE A 9 -0.54 21.88 13.80
N VAL A 10 -0.95 23.12 13.52
CA VAL A 10 -2.21 23.69 14.02
C VAL A 10 -3.19 23.84 12.87
N SER A 11 -4.27 23.06 12.90
CA SER A 11 -5.40 23.17 11.97
C SER A 11 -6.49 24.02 12.61
N TYR A 12 -6.90 25.09 11.93
CA TYR A 12 -7.92 26.02 12.40
C TYR A 12 -8.63 26.68 11.21
N ALA A 13 -9.86 27.15 11.43
CA ALA A 13 -10.54 27.99 10.44
C ALA A 13 -10.01 29.43 10.51
N HIS A 14 -9.98 30.15 9.39
CA HIS A 14 -9.43 31.51 9.33
C HIS A 14 -10.09 32.46 10.36
N GLU A 15 -11.37 32.25 10.65
CA GLU A 15 -12.16 32.96 11.65
C GLU A 15 -11.64 32.78 13.09
N ASN A 16 -10.77 31.79 13.34
CA ASN A 16 -10.16 31.49 14.62
C ASN A 16 -8.67 31.86 14.69
N GLU A 17 -8.20 32.74 13.81
CA GLU A 17 -6.84 33.30 13.83
C GLU A 17 -6.48 33.93 15.19
N VAL A 18 -7.43 34.62 15.82
CA VAL A 18 -7.21 35.23 17.14
C VAL A 18 -6.85 34.18 18.18
N GLU A 19 -7.62 33.09 18.25
CA GLU A 19 -7.37 31.99 19.18
C GLU A 19 -6.10 31.22 18.85
N CYS A 20 -5.78 31.03 17.57
CA CYS A 20 -4.51 30.42 17.13
C CYS A 20 -3.31 31.25 17.60
N ASN A 21 -3.40 32.58 17.49
CA ASN A 21 -2.37 33.50 17.96
C ASN A 21 -2.25 33.54 19.49
N GLU A 22 -3.36 33.45 20.24
CA GLU A 22 -3.35 33.32 21.70
C GLU A 22 -2.63 32.02 22.11
N LEU A 23 -3.01 30.88 21.54
CA LEU A 23 -2.34 29.59 21.78
C LEU A 23 -0.83 29.66 21.51
N ARG A 24 -0.43 30.25 20.38
CA ARG A 24 0.99 30.40 20.00
C ARG A 24 1.80 31.19 21.01
N ARG A 25 1.23 32.25 21.60
CA ARG A 25 1.88 33.04 22.64
C ARG A 25 2.07 32.21 23.91
N HIS A 26 1.05 31.44 24.30
CA HIS A 26 1.12 30.54 25.46
C HIS A 26 2.11 29.38 25.28
N LEU A 27 2.36 28.95 24.03
CA LEU A 27 3.40 27.98 23.67
C LEU A 27 4.81 28.60 23.52
N GLY A 28 4.96 29.91 23.73
CA GLY A 28 6.19 30.66 23.44
C GLY A 28 7.43 30.11 24.16
N VAL A 29 7.31 29.76 25.44
CA VAL A 29 8.44 29.20 26.22
C VAL A 29 8.94 27.89 25.60
N LEU A 30 8.04 26.96 25.26
CA LEU A 30 8.40 25.69 24.65
C LEU A 30 9.08 25.86 23.28
N LYS A 31 8.67 26.89 22.54
CA LYS A 31 9.30 27.25 21.26
C LYS A 31 10.70 27.84 21.47
N HIS A 32 10.88 28.73 22.43
CA HIS A 32 12.17 29.36 22.72
C HIS A 32 13.20 28.36 23.27
N GLU A 33 12.76 27.40 24.07
CA GLU A 33 13.59 26.30 24.57
C GLU A 33 13.86 25.21 23.52
N GLY A 34 13.34 25.38 22.29
CA GLY A 34 13.54 24.42 21.21
C GLY A 34 12.89 23.06 21.45
N ILE A 35 11.88 23.00 22.34
CA ILE A 35 11.13 21.77 22.66
C ILE A 35 10.13 21.48 21.53
N ILE A 36 9.56 22.52 20.92
CA ILE A 36 8.56 22.40 19.85
C ILE A 36 8.89 23.31 18.65
N ASP A 37 8.48 22.89 17.45
CA ASP A 37 8.39 23.74 16.26
C ASP A 37 6.93 23.78 15.78
N VAL A 38 6.31 24.96 15.85
CA VAL A 38 4.88 25.14 15.56
C VAL A 38 4.68 25.71 14.15
N TRP A 39 3.89 25.00 13.35
CA TRP A 39 3.51 25.38 11.99
C TRP A 39 2.01 25.70 11.87
N SER A 40 1.66 26.73 11.10
CA SER A 40 0.33 26.93 10.52
C SER A 40 0.41 27.69 9.18
N ASP A 41 -0.70 27.71 8.45
CA ASP A 41 -0.96 28.42 7.18
C ASP A 41 -0.53 29.90 7.14
N HIS A 42 -0.41 30.61 8.27
CA HIS A 42 0.21 31.93 8.37
C HIS A 42 1.65 32.05 7.81
N ARG A 43 2.33 30.93 7.51
CA ARG A 43 3.66 30.90 6.89
C ARG A 43 3.64 30.84 5.36
N LEU A 44 2.49 30.97 4.71
CA LEU A 44 2.34 30.94 3.25
C LEU A 44 2.56 32.34 2.65
N SER A 45 3.43 32.42 1.64
CA SER A 45 3.64 33.65 0.87
C SER A 45 2.52 33.80 -0.17
N PRO A 46 2.01 35.00 -0.44
CA PRO A 46 1.04 35.23 -1.51
C PRO A 46 1.57 34.71 -2.85
N GLY A 47 0.81 33.83 -3.52
CA GLY A 47 1.16 33.28 -4.84
C GLY A 47 1.79 31.88 -4.85
N GLU A 48 2.09 31.29 -3.68
CA GLU A 48 2.55 29.89 -3.62
C GLU A 48 1.38 28.89 -3.67
N PRO A 49 1.58 27.66 -4.20
CA PRO A 49 0.62 26.56 -4.07
C PRO A 49 0.45 26.18 -2.58
N TRP A 50 -0.45 26.88 -1.90
CA TRP A 50 -0.71 26.79 -0.46
C TRP A 50 -1.00 25.37 0.02
N ASP A 51 -1.67 24.62 -0.84
CA ASP A 51 -2.13 23.26 -0.66
C ASP A 51 -1.01 22.23 -0.40
N ASP A 52 0.13 22.31 -1.12
CA ASP A 52 1.22 21.33 -1.00
C ASP A 52 2.06 21.56 0.26
N ARG A 53 2.28 22.82 0.65
CA ARG A 53 2.99 23.17 1.88
C ARG A 53 2.21 22.79 3.13
N ILE A 54 0.89 23.00 3.13
CA ILE A 54 -0.01 22.54 4.21
C ILE A 54 0.07 21.02 4.35
N ARG A 55 -0.07 20.29 3.24
CA ARG A 55 0.02 18.82 3.23
C ARG A 55 1.38 18.33 3.73
N GLY A 56 2.47 18.96 3.30
CA GLY A 56 3.83 18.62 3.75
C GLY A 56 4.04 18.89 5.25
N ALA A 57 3.53 20.01 5.76
CA ALA A 57 3.63 20.34 7.18
C ALA A 57 2.79 19.39 8.05
N LEU A 58 1.58 19.05 7.63
CA LEU A 58 0.72 18.08 8.30
C LEU A 58 1.36 16.67 8.28
N ALA A 59 1.95 16.27 7.15
CA ALA A 59 2.64 14.99 7.01
C ALA A 59 3.92 14.88 7.86
N ALA A 60 4.57 16.01 8.15
CA ALA A 60 5.77 16.06 8.98
C ALA A 60 5.49 16.24 10.47
N ALA A 61 4.24 16.44 10.88
CA ALA A 61 3.88 16.77 12.26
C ALA A 61 3.89 15.55 13.18
N ASP A 62 4.54 15.67 14.33
CA ASP A 62 4.49 14.70 15.42
C ASP A 62 3.17 14.86 16.21
N ILE A 63 2.68 16.09 16.31
CA ILE A 63 1.42 16.43 17.01
C ILE A 63 0.58 17.34 16.12
N VAL A 64 -0.71 17.04 16.02
CA VAL A 64 -1.69 17.83 15.28
C VAL A 64 -2.73 18.38 16.26
N LEU A 65 -2.81 19.71 16.35
CA LEU A 65 -3.81 20.42 17.15
C LEU A 65 -4.97 20.84 16.26
N LEU A 66 -6.19 20.42 16.62
CA LEU A 66 -7.41 20.82 15.91
C LEU A 66 -8.12 21.90 16.71
N LEU A 67 -8.18 23.14 16.23
CA LEU A 67 -8.94 24.20 16.89
C LEU A 67 -10.43 24.09 16.50
N VAL A 68 -11.18 23.32 17.30
CA VAL A 68 -12.56 22.94 17.01
C VAL A 68 -13.50 24.10 17.30
N SER A 69 -14.18 24.58 16.27
CA SER A 69 -15.17 25.65 16.29
C SER A 69 -16.30 25.37 15.30
N LYS A 70 -17.34 26.19 15.27
CA LYS A 70 -18.40 26.09 14.26
C LYS A 70 -17.83 26.28 12.86
N ALA A 71 -16.94 27.26 12.69
CA ALA A 71 -16.26 27.55 11.42
C ALA A 71 -15.33 26.40 10.99
N PHE A 72 -14.64 25.77 11.93
CA PHE A 72 -13.80 24.60 11.67
C PHE A 72 -14.62 23.40 11.16
N LEU A 73 -15.77 23.15 11.77
CA LEU A 73 -16.65 22.04 11.40
C LEU A 73 -17.40 22.29 10.07
N ASP A 74 -17.66 23.55 9.73
CA ASP A 74 -18.32 23.95 8.48
C ASP A 74 -17.34 24.05 7.29
N SER A 75 -16.05 24.32 7.55
CA SER A 75 -15.02 24.43 6.52
C SER A 75 -14.76 23.08 5.83
N GLU A 76 -15.05 23.01 4.53
CA GLU A 76 -14.84 21.80 3.73
C GLU A 76 -13.37 21.37 3.75
N PHE A 77 -12.44 22.32 3.70
CA PHE A 77 -11.00 22.05 3.69
C PHE A 77 -10.51 21.52 5.04
N CYS A 78 -10.82 22.20 6.14
CA CYS A 78 -10.40 21.79 7.48
C CYS A 78 -11.04 20.46 7.88
N TYR A 79 -12.35 20.30 7.62
CA TYR A 79 -13.10 19.12 8.04
C TYR A 79 -12.86 17.91 7.13
N ARG A 80 -12.90 18.07 5.79
CA ARG A 80 -12.80 16.92 4.88
C ARG A 80 -11.38 16.54 4.52
N THR A 81 -10.43 17.48 4.53
CA THR A 81 -9.06 17.22 4.09
C THR A 81 -8.12 17.09 5.27
N GLU A 82 -7.92 18.17 6.05
CA GLU A 82 -6.91 18.20 7.11
C GLU A 82 -7.26 17.30 8.30
N MET A 83 -8.47 17.44 8.85
CA MET A 83 -8.91 16.64 10.00
C MET A 83 -8.90 15.15 9.68
N ARG A 84 -9.33 14.76 8.48
CA ARG A 84 -9.32 13.35 8.08
C ARG A 84 -7.89 12.81 7.97
N GLN A 85 -6.97 13.55 7.35
CA GLN A 85 -5.57 13.14 7.24
C GLN A 85 -4.88 13.10 8.62
N ALA A 86 -5.22 14.03 9.51
CA ALA A 86 -4.72 14.05 10.88
C ALA A 86 -5.18 12.80 11.66
N MET A 87 -6.48 12.46 11.58
CA MET A 87 -7.04 11.30 12.28
C MET A 87 -6.45 9.97 11.79
N GLU A 88 -6.19 9.82 10.50
CA GLU A 88 -5.50 8.63 10.00
C GLU A 88 -4.11 8.45 10.59
N ARG A 89 -3.34 9.54 10.66
CA ARG A 89 -2.00 9.51 11.26
C ARG A 89 -2.07 9.18 12.75
N HIS A 90 -3.14 9.58 13.41
CA HIS A 90 -3.41 9.27 14.79
C HIS A 90 -3.74 7.80 15.02
N GLU A 91 -4.67 7.26 14.24
CA GLU A 91 -5.04 5.85 14.28
C GLU A 91 -3.84 4.94 13.94
N ALA A 92 -2.96 5.39 13.04
CA ALA A 92 -1.72 4.69 12.69
C ALA A 92 -0.59 4.85 13.73
N GLY A 93 -0.77 5.63 14.80
CA GLY A 93 0.26 5.90 15.80
C GLY A 93 1.44 6.76 15.32
N ILE A 94 1.33 7.38 14.16
CA ILE A 94 2.38 8.20 13.51
C ILE A 94 2.39 9.64 14.04
N ALA A 95 1.23 10.17 14.41
CA ALA A 95 1.09 11.50 14.99
C ALA A 95 0.06 11.49 16.13
N LEU A 96 0.19 12.38 17.10
CA LEU A 96 -0.84 12.56 18.13
C LEU A 96 -1.83 13.65 17.70
N VAL A 97 -3.12 13.34 17.63
CA VAL A 97 -4.17 14.35 17.41
C VAL A 97 -4.73 14.80 18.75
N ILE A 98 -4.78 16.11 18.97
CA ILE A 98 -5.35 16.73 20.17
C ILE A 98 -6.44 17.73 19.73
N PRO A 99 -7.72 17.40 19.94
CA PRO A 99 -8.80 18.36 19.77
C PRO A 99 -8.70 19.46 20.82
N ILE A 100 -8.78 20.72 20.40
CA ILE A 100 -8.86 21.90 21.27
C ILE A 100 -10.19 22.59 21.00
N VAL A 101 -11.17 22.43 21.91
CA VAL A 101 -12.50 23.00 21.72
C VAL A 101 -12.46 24.50 22.00
N ILE A 102 -12.64 25.30 20.95
CA ILE A 102 -12.61 26.75 21.03
C ILE A 102 -13.96 27.30 21.48
N GLU A 103 -15.05 26.80 20.94
CA GLU A 103 -16.41 27.29 21.23
C GLU A 103 -17.42 26.15 21.26
N ASP A 104 -18.58 26.41 21.87
CA ASP A 104 -19.64 25.41 21.96
C ASP A 104 -20.19 25.08 20.56
N CYS A 105 -20.06 23.81 20.18
CA CYS A 105 -20.47 23.28 18.89
C CYS A 105 -20.72 21.77 18.98
N TYR A 106 -21.53 21.22 18.08
CA TYR A 106 -21.90 19.81 18.08
C TYR A 106 -20.81 18.93 17.45
N TRP A 107 -19.66 18.82 18.13
CA TRP A 107 -18.49 18.08 17.64
C TRP A 107 -18.54 16.57 17.94
N SER A 108 -19.44 16.11 18.81
CA SER A 108 -19.49 14.69 19.26
C SER A 108 -19.55 13.64 18.15
N PRO A 109 -20.20 13.86 16.98
CA PRO A 109 -20.20 12.87 15.89
C PRO A 109 -18.95 12.93 15.00
N ALA A 110 -18.06 13.91 15.19
CA ALA A 110 -16.87 14.04 14.37
C ALA A 110 -15.88 12.88 14.65
N PRO A 111 -15.03 12.48 13.69
CA PRO A 111 -14.08 11.39 13.87
C PRO A 111 -13.17 11.50 15.10
N PHE A 112 -12.81 12.72 15.49
CA PHE A 112 -12.00 13.00 16.68
C PHE A 112 -12.80 12.99 18.00
N GLY A 113 -14.13 12.83 17.96
CA GLY A 113 -15.01 12.94 19.12
C GLY A 113 -14.80 11.85 20.18
N ALA A 114 -14.14 10.75 19.82
CA ALA A 114 -13.74 9.70 20.75
C ALA A 114 -12.40 10.00 21.48
N LEU A 115 -11.68 11.05 21.07
CA LEU A 115 -10.39 11.41 21.67
C LEU A 115 -10.58 12.26 22.92
N GLN A 116 -9.65 12.14 23.86
CA GLN A 116 -9.51 13.13 24.93
C GLN A 116 -8.94 14.43 24.34
N GLY A 117 -9.69 15.51 24.48
CA GLY A 117 -9.29 16.84 24.04
C GLY A 117 -8.93 17.78 25.17
N LEU A 118 -8.50 18.98 24.79
CA LEU A 118 -8.24 20.13 25.65
C LEU A 118 -9.27 21.24 25.38
N PRO A 119 -9.51 22.15 26.32
CA PRO A 119 -9.27 22.05 27.76
C PRO A 119 -9.90 20.79 28.38
N ARG A 120 -9.61 20.47 29.65
CA ARG A 120 -10.13 19.28 30.31
C ARG A 120 -11.65 19.18 30.18
N ASP A 121 -12.13 17.96 29.96
CA ASP A 121 -13.53 17.63 29.65
C ASP A 121 -14.04 18.32 28.36
N MET A 122 -13.14 18.78 27.49
CA MET A 122 -13.44 19.49 26.24
C MET A 122 -14.32 20.75 26.44
N LYS A 123 -14.14 21.43 27.58
CA LYS A 123 -14.84 22.69 27.86
C LYS A 123 -14.34 23.80 26.93
N PRO A 124 -15.22 24.55 26.25
CA PRO A 124 -14.77 25.51 25.26
C PRO A 124 -13.87 26.62 25.82
N VAL A 125 -12.82 27.00 25.08
CA VAL A 125 -11.92 28.10 25.45
C VAL A 125 -12.67 29.43 25.58
N LYS A 126 -13.68 29.66 24.73
CA LYS A 126 -14.54 30.86 24.76
C LYS A 126 -15.58 30.85 25.90
N THR A 127 -15.47 29.95 26.89
CA THR A 127 -16.29 30.02 28.12
C THR A 127 -16.02 31.29 28.92
N LEU A 128 -14.82 31.88 28.82
CA LEU A 128 -14.44 33.14 29.45
C LEU A 128 -14.27 34.29 28.44
N PRO A 129 -14.52 35.55 28.85
CA PRO A 129 -14.21 36.73 28.05
C PRO A 129 -12.72 36.77 27.68
N LYS A 130 -12.38 37.36 26.53
CA LYS A 130 -11.01 37.37 25.95
C LYS A 130 -9.90 37.69 26.96
N GLY A 131 -10.09 38.70 27.81
CA GLY A 131 -9.11 39.12 28.83
C GLY A 131 -8.96 38.20 30.04
N GLN A 132 -9.67 37.07 30.08
CA GLN A 132 -9.66 36.11 31.19
C GLN A 132 -9.38 34.68 30.70
N ARG A 133 -9.05 34.49 29.42
CA ARG A 133 -8.79 33.16 28.84
C ARG A 133 -7.39 32.61 29.16
N ASP A 134 -6.51 33.42 29.74
CA ASP A 134 -5.12 33.02 30.01
C ASP A 134 -5.00 31.81 30.92
N SER A 135 -5.91 31.63 31.88
CA SER A 135 -5.95 30.43 32.73
C SER A 135 -6.29 29.16 31.94
N VAL A 136 -7.20 29.28 30.97
CA VAL A 136 -7.61 28.18 30.08
C VAL A 136 -6.50 27.87 29.08
N TRP A 137 -5.88 28.89 28.49
CA TRP A 137 -4.75 28.69 27.59
C TRP A 137 -3.51 28.15 28.31
N HIS A 138 -3.28 28.53 29.57
CA HIS A 138 -2.26 27.94 30.41
C HIS A 138 -2.49 26.44 30.63
N GLU A 139 -3.74 26.04 30.89
CA GLU A 139 -4.11 24.62 30.99
C GLU A 139 -3.85 23.87 29.68
N VAL A 140 -4.28 24.45 28.54
CA VAL A 140 -4.04 23.88 27.21
C VAL A 140 -2.54 23.73 26.93
N ALA A 141 -1.74 24.76 27.20
CA ALA A 141 -0.29 24.72 27.00
C ALA A 141 0.38 23.66 27.87
N LYS A 142 -0.06 23.50 29.12
CA LYS A 142 0.42 22.44 30.02
C LYS A 142 0.07 21.04 29.49
N GLY A 143 -1.15 20.85 28.99
CA GLY A 143 -1.56 19.59 28.37
C GLY A 143 -0.76 19.25 27.11
N ILE A 144 -0.50 20.24 26.25
CA ILE A 144 0.36 20.09 25.08
C ILE A 144 1.80 19.74 25.49
N HIS A 145 2.34 20.39 26.51
CA HIS A 145 3.68 20.08 27.00
C HIS A 145 3.80 18.61 27.46
N GLN A 146 2.83 18.12 28.23
CA GLN A 146 2.80 16.73 28.67
C GLN A 146 2.70 15.75 27.49
N ALA A 147 1.90 16.08 26.48
CA ALA A 147 1.80 15.31 25.25
C ALA A 147 3.13 15.27 24.49
N VAL A 148 3.86 16.39 24.44
CA VAL A 148 5.21 16.48 23.85
C VAL A 148 6.20 15.62 24.63
N GLU A 149 6.22 15.68 25.96
CA GLU A 149 7.08 14.83 26.79
C GLU A 149 6.81 13.33 26.56
N GLN A 150 5.55 12.95 26.41
CA GLN A 150 5.17 11.56 26.07
C GLN A 150 5.63 11.17 24.66
N CYS A 151 5.54 12.07 23.68
CA CYS A 151 6.04 11.82 22.34
C CYS A 151 7.57 11.71 22.31
N LEU A 152 8.29 12.57 23.06
CA LEU A 152 9.75 12.56 23.13
C LEU A 152 10.29 11.36 23.91
N SER A 153 9.63 10.93 24.98
CA SER A 153 10.03 9.73 25.76
C SER A 153 9.78 8.41 25.04
N ARG A 154 8.87 8.38 24.06
CA ARG A 154 8.66 7.25 23.15
C ARG A 154 9.67 7.17 22.01
N ARG A 155 10.49 8.21 21.79
CA ARG A 155 11.56 8.16 20.78
C ARG A 155 12.72 7.32 21.33
N PRO A 156 13.24 6.32 20.59
CA PRO A 156 14.41 5.59 21.03
C PRO A 156 15.59 6.56 21.19
N VAL A 157 16.29 6.48 22.32
CA VAL A 157 17.49 7.26 22.62
C VAL A 157 18.54 6.95 21.55
N SER A 158 18.96 7.96 20.81
CA SER A 158 20.04 7.84 19.83
C SER A 158 21.38 7.76 20.55
N ASP A 159 21.77 6.57 20.99
CA ASP A 159 23.16 6.30 21.34
C ASP A 159 23.96 6.03 20.07
N GLY A 160 25.07 6.76 19.94
CA GLY A 160 26.03 6.61 18.86
C GLY A 160 26.72 5.26 18.95
N ASN A 161 26.13 4.24 18.33
CA ASN A 161 26.87 3.16 17.69
C ASN A 161 26.19 2.78 16.38
N SER A 162 26.87 3.20 15.34
CA SER A 162 26.52 3.12 13.93
C SER A 162 26.54 1.69 13.44
N THR A 163 25.38 1.03 13.46
CA THR A 163 24.85 0.38 12.25
C THR A 163 23.37 0.10 12.44
N GLU A 164 22.87 -0.42 13.55
CA GLU A 164 21.49 -0.95 13.66
C GLU A 164 20.32 0.04 13.51
N SER A 165 20.50 1.36 13.68
CA SER A 165 19.37 2.31 13.66
C SER A 165 18.84 2.66 12.26
N LEU A 166 19.66 2.57 11.21
CA LEU A 166 19.28 2.99 9.87
C LEU A 166 18.19 2.09 9.24
N GLY A 167 18.12 0.82 9.65
CA GLY A 167 17.11 -0.13 9.16
C GLY A 167 15.71 0.10 9.70
N ARG A 168 15.58 0.66 10.92
CA ARG A 168 14.27 1.00 11.50
C ARG A 168 13.73 2.32 10.99
N ASP A 169 14.60 3.31 10.76
CA ASP A 169 14.19 4.62 10.26
C ASP A 169 13.70 4.54 8.80
N ILE A 170 14.33 3.68 7.97
CA ILE A 170 13.86 3.43 6.60
C ILE A 170 12.56 2.59 6.61
N ALA A 171 12.42 1.61 7.50
CA ALA A 171 11.17 0.84 7.63
C ALA A 171 10.01 1.73 8.11
N ALA A 172 10.28 2.69 9.00
CA ALA A 172 9.31 3.66 9.47
C ALA A 172 8.96 4.73 8.42
N GLU A 173 9.93 5.21 7.63
CA GLU A 173 9.68 6.12 6.50
C GLU A 173 8.89 5.43 5.38
N VAL A 174 9.20 4.16 5.07
CA VAL A 174 8.43 3.35 4.11
C VAL A 174 7.00 3.14 4.64
N GLN A 175 6.82 2.76 5.91
CA GLN A 175 5.50 2.64 6.56
C GLN A 175 4.71 3.96 6.63
N GLN A 176 5.39 5.11 6.60
CA GLN A 176 4.76 6.45 6.55
C GLN A 176 4.46 6.93 5.12
N TYR A 177 5.10 6.36 4.09
CA TYR A 177 4.84 6.64 2.67
C TYR A 177 3.54 5.97 2.17
N LEU A 178 3.17 4.88 2.83
CA LEU A 178 2.06 3.97 2.55
C LEU A 178 0.63 4.57 2.70
N PRO A 179 0.30 5.36 3.74
CA PRO A 179 -1.05 5.92 3.92
C PRO A 179 -1.42 6.98 2.88
N LEU A 180 -0.44 7.67 2.29
CA LEU A 180 -0.66 8.68 1.24
C LEU A 180 -1.21 8.06 -0.05
N ARG A 181 -0.93 6.77 -0.30
CA ARG A 181 -1.55 5.98 -1.40
C ARG A 181 -2.78 5.17 -0.99
N ALA A 182 -3.01 4.97 0.31
CA ALA A 182 -4.22 4.33 0.86
C ALA A 182 -5.52 5.15 0.69
N ARG A 183 -5.47 6.27 -0.06
CA ARG A 183 -6.62 7.12 -0.40
C ARG A 183 -7.74 6.35 -1.12
N HIS A 184 -7.41 5.29 -1.85
CA HIS A 184 -8.40 4.41 -2.49
C HIS A 184 -9.19 3.54 -1.49
N PHE A 185 -8.60 3.17 -0.35
CA PHE A 185 -9.20 2.25 0.62
C PHE A 185 -10.28 2.88 1.51
N ARG A 186 -10.18 4.18 1.83
CA ARG A 186 -11.27 4.87 2.56
C ARG A 186 -12.49 5.15 1.69
N HIS A 187 -12.30 5.30 0.37
CA HIS A 187 -13.45 5.35 -0.54
C HIS A 187 -14.13 3.98 -0.69
N PHE A 188 -13.38 2.90 -0.48
CA PHE A 188 -13.84 1.51 -0.40
C PHE A 188 -14.67 1.24 0.87
N LEU A 189 -14.23 1.67 2.07
CA LEU A 189 -15.01 1.50 3.30
C LEU A 189 -16.26 2.40 3.38
N ARG A 190 -16.25 3.58 2.76
CA ARG A 190 -17.35 4.56 2.85
C ARG A 190 -18.53 4.28 1.91
N ARG A 191 -18.42 3.31 0.99
CA ARG A 191 -19.46 3.00 -0.01
C ARG A 191 -20.52 1.99 0.47
N LEU A 192 -20.35 1.41 1.66
CA LEU A 192 -21.17 0.29 2.12
C LEU A 192 -21.99 0.70 3.33
N SER A 193 -23.12 1.35 3.07
CA SER A 193 -24.12 1.68 4.08
C SER A 193 -25.24 0.63 4.21
N ASP A 194 -25.33 -0.38 3.32
CA ASP A 194 -26.41 -1.35 3.31
C ASP A 194 -25.96 -2.82 3.21
N ARG A 195 -26.59 -3.71 4.00
CA ARG A 195 -26.31 -5.16 4.01
C ARG A 195 -26.68 -5.89 2.70
N ASN A 196 -27.54 -5.29 1.86
CA ASN A 196 -27.92 -5.85 0.56
C ASN A 196 -26.82 -5.71 -0.51
N ASP A 197 -25.85 -4.81 -0.31
CA ASP A 197 -24.72 -4.60 -1.24
C ASP A 197 -23.60 -5.64 -1.09
N ILE A 198 -23.76 -6.63 -0.21
CA ILE A 198 -22.74 -7.63 0.11
C ILE A 198 -22.95 -8.95 -0.67
N VAL A 199 -24.07 -9.12 -1.40
CA VAL A 199 -24.31 -10.34 -2.19
C VAL A 199 -23.58 -10.28 -3.54
N VAL A 200 -22.94 -11.37 -3.93
CA VAL A 200 -22.33 -11.53 -5.27
C VAL A 200 -23.44 -11.73 -6.30
N GLY A 201 -23.59 -10.77 -7.21
CA GLY A 201 -24.51 -10.82 -8.35
C GLY A 201 -24.01 -11.70 -9.49
N ASP A 202 -24.76 -11.73 -10.58
CA ASP A 202 -24.41 -12.50 -11.78
C ASP A 202 -23.44 -11.73 -12.70
N ARG A 203 -23.31 -10.44 -12.45
CA ARG A 203 -22.38 -9.54 -13.14
C ARG A 203 -21.82 -8.54 -12.14
N GLU A 204 -20.49 -8.42 -12.10
CA GLU A 204 -19.78 -7.60 -11.13
C GLU A 204 -18.59 -6.90 -11.80
N HIS A 205 -18.28 -5.69 -11.35
CA HIS A 205 -16.97 -5.11 -11.59
C HIS A 205 -15.98 -5.72 -10.58
N VAL A 206 -14.73 -5.99 -11.00
CA VAL A 206 -13.77 -6.69 -10.15
C VAL A 206 -13.52 -6.00 -8.81
N ALA A 207 -13.42 -4.66 -8.79
CA ALA A 207 -13.28 -3.90 -7.55
C ALA A 207 -14.43 -4.17 -6.56
N SER A 208 -15.68 -4.16 -7.05
CA SER A 208 -16.87 -4.45 -6.23
C SER A 208 -16.88 -5.89 -5.75
N LEU A 209 -16.50 -6.83 -6.61
CA LEU A 209 -16.41 -8.25 -6.26
C LEU A 209 -15.36 -8.50 -5.17
N ARG A 210 -14.18 -7.89 -5.30
CA ARG A 210 -13.11 -7.97 -4.30
C ARG A 210 -13.53 -7.41 -2.96
N SER A 211 -14.23 -6.26 -2.93
CA SER A 211 -14.84 -5.72 -1.71
C SER A 211 -15.75 -6.73 -1.03
N LYS A 212 -16.64 -7.38 -1.78
CA LYS A 212 -17.59 -8.36 -1.25
C LYS A 212 -16.88 -9.59 -0.66
N LEU A 213 -15.89 -10.13 -1.37
CA LEU A 213 -15.12 -11.28 -0.91
C LEU A 213 -14.32 -10.96 0.37
N LEU A 214 -13.71 -9.78 0.45
CA LEU A 214 -12.97 -9.32 1.64
C LEU A 214 -13.84 -9.12 2.87
N LEU A 215 -15.11 -8.77 2.69
CA LEU A 215 -16.06 -8.57 3.79
C LEU A 215 -16.70 -9.88 4.29
N GLY A 216 -16.14 -11.02 3.90
CA GLY A 216 -16.50 -12.32 4.46
C GLY A 216 -17.68 -12.99 3.75
N VAL A 217 -17.98 -12.63 2.49
CA VAL A 217 -18.87 -13.45 1.67
C VAL A 217 -18.24 -14.82 1.49
N GLN A 218 -18.85 -15.84 2.08
CA GLN A 218 -18.46 -17.22 1.84
C GLN A 218 -19.34 -17.82 0.75
N LEU A 219 -18.70 -18.22 -0.35
CA LEU A 219 -19.35 -19.02 -1.38
C LEU A 219 -19.36 -20.48 -0.92
N THR A 220 -20.55 -21.03 -0.65
CA THR A 220 -20.70 -22.44 -0.32
C THR A 220 -20.45 -23.35 -1.52
N GLU A 221 -20.72 -22.86 -2.74
CA GLU A 221 -20.46 -23.54 -4.00
C GLU A 221 -19.94 -22.54 -5.04
N PRO A 222 -19.17 -22.99 -6.07
CA PRO A 222 -18.78 -22.13 -7.17
C PRO A 222 -19.97 -21.49 -7.89
N LYS A 223 -19.90 -20.17 -8.09
CA LYS A 223 -20.96 -19.39 -8.74
C LYS A 223 -20.53 -18.97 -10.15
N LEU A 224 -21.37 -19.23 -11.14
CA LEU A 224 -21.21 -18.68 -12.49
C LEU A 224 -21.56 -17.19 -12.47
N LEU A 225 -20.63 -16.34 -12.91
CA LEU A 225 -20.84 -14.91 -13.04
C LEU A 225 -19.98 -14.33 -14.17
N THR A 226 -20.24 -13.06 -14.51
CA THR A 226 -19.38 -12.26 -15.38
C THR A 226 -18.68 -11.17 -14.60
N VAL A 227 -17.35 -11.08 -14.72
CA VAL A 227 -16.52 -10.07 -14.08
C VAL A 227 -15.97 -9.11 -15.13
N GLU A 228 -16.10 -7.81 -14.88
CA GLU A 228 -15.55 -6.75 -15.71
C GLU A 228 -14.29 -6.15 -15.06
N GLY A 229 -13.28 -5.87 -15.89
CA GLY A 229 -12.05 -5.21 -15.46
C GLY A 229 -10.90 -5.38 -16.45
N THR A 230 -9.72 -4.96 -16.03
CA THR A 230 -8.48 -5.07 -16.80
C THR A 230 -7.84 -6.44 -16.56
N LEU A 231 -7.74 -7.27 -17.61
CA LEU A 231 -7.03 -8.54 -17.58
C LEU A 231 -5.55 -8.35 -17.93
N PHE A 232 -4.68 -8.96 -17.14
CA PHE A 232 -3.23 -8.91 -17.29
C PHE A 232 -2.61 -10.30 -17.07
N PRO A 233 -1.59 -10.71 -17.85
CA PRO A 233 -1.03 -12.07 -17.87
C PRO A 233 -0.03 -12.36 -16.74
N CYS A 234 -0.31 -11.85 -15.55
CA CYS A 234 0.45 -12.13 -14.34
C CYS A 234 -0.55 -12.35 -13.19
N ALA A 235 -0.14 -12.99 -12.11
CA ALA A 235 -0.89 -13.03 -10.86
C ALA A 235 0.02 -12.65 -9.70
N LEU A 236 -0.56 -12.09 -8.63
CA LEU A 236 0.17 -11.81 -7.40
C LEU A 236 0.74 -13.10 -6.81
N LEU A 237 1.94 -13.03 -6.23
CA LEU A 237 2.53 -14.18 -5.53
C LEU A 237 1.85 -14.44 -4.18
N ASN A 238 1.48 -13.35 -3.52
CA ASN A 238 0.83 -13.35 -2.22
C ASN A 238 -0.10 -12.14 -2.17
N SER A 239 -0.83 -12.03 -1.08
CA SER A 239 -1.53 -10.82 -0.72
C SER A 239 -0.64 -9.61 -0.57
N GLY A 240 -1.14 -8.46 -1.00
CA GLY A 240 -0.56 -7.18 -0.60
C GLY A 240 -0.63 -6.98 0.92
N TRP A 241 0.33 -6.23 1.47
CA TRP A 241 0.46 -6.00 2.92
C TRP A 241 -0.82 -5.49 3.62
N TRP A 242 -1.69 -4.72 2.95
CA TRP A 242 -2.90 -4.14 3.61
C TRP A 242 -3.94 -5.20 4.00
N GLU A 243 -3.92 -6.35 3.34
CA GLU A 243 -4.79 -7.48 3.68
C GLU A 243 -4.08 -8.49 4.62
N ARG A 244 -2.76 -8.37 4.84
CA ARG A 244 -1.99 -9.14 5.84
C ARG A 244 -2.20 -8.59 7.25
N GLN A 245 -3.45 -8.55 7.74
CA GLN A 245 -3.77 -7.97 9.05
C GLN A 245 -3.26 -8.80 10.25
N THR A 246 -2.79 -10.04 10.02
CA THR A 246 -2.46 -11.00 11.10
C THR A 246 -1.15 -11.77 10.88
N GLN A 247 -0.46 -11.58 9.75
CA GLN A 247 0.75 -12.32 9.43
C GLN A 247 1.97 -11.48 9.80
N ASN A 248 2.58 -11.78 10.95
CA ASN A 248 3.97 -11.39 11.20
C ASN A 248 4.83 -12.09 10.13
N VAL A 249 5.37 -11.33 9.18
CA VAL A 249 6.40 -11.84 8.29
C VAL A 249 7.57 -12.24 9.20
N ALA A 250 7.86 -13.54 9.27
CA ALA A 250 8.96 -14.02 10.07
C ALA A 250 10.25 -13.35 9.54
N PRO A 251 11.07 -12.72 10.39
CA PRO A 251 12.31 -12.11 9.94
C PRO A 251 13.20 -13.20 9.34
N PHE A 252 13.53 -13.07 8.05
CA PHE A 252 14.43 -13.99 7.38
C PHE A 252 15.86 -13.73 7.88
N THR A 253 16.45 -14.72 8.54
CA THR A 253 17.83 -14.65 9.02
C THR A 253 18.74 -15.26 7.95
N GLY A 254 19.43 -14.43 7.16
CA GLY A 254 20.36 -14.94 6.12
C GLY A 254 20.89 -13.91 5.12
N TRP A 255 20.35 -12.69 5.08
CA TRP A 255 20.78 -11.69 4.09
C TRP A 255 22.26 -11.34 4.18
N ARG A 256 22.93 -11.32 3.02
CA ARG A 256 24.36 -11.00 2.90
C ARG A 256 24.67 -9.54 3.22
N ASN A 257 23.72 -8.64 2.97
CA ASN A 257 23.79 -7.25 3.40
C ASN A 257 22.40 -6.61 3.54
N ARG A 258 22.39 -5.41 4.12
CA ARG A 258 21.16 -4.66 4.40
C ARG A 258 20.43 -4.15 3.18
N LEU A 259 21.15 -3.90 2.09
CA LEU A 259 20.52 -3.48 0.85
C LEU A 259 19.63 -4.61 0.32
N GLN A 260 20.13 -5.85 0.38
CA GLN A 260 19.39 -7.05 0.00
C GLN A 260 18.14 -7.23 0.87
N GLU A 261 18.31 -7.18 2.20
CA GLU A 261 17.20 -7.27 3.16
C GLU A 261 16.14 -6.20 2.90
N TRP A 262 16.55 -4.94 2.73
CA TRP A 262 15.63 -3.84 2.47
C TRP A 262 14.85 -4.01 1.16
N LEU A 263 15.55 -4.40 0.09
CA LEU A 263 14.95 -4.64 -1.22
C LEU A 263 13.92 -5.77 -1.18
N PHE A 264 14.26 -6.90 -0.55
CA PHE A 264 13.36 -8.04 -0.42
C PHE A 264 12.18 -7.73 0.50
N ASN A 265 12.38 -7.06 1.63
CA ASN A 265 11.28 -6.69 2.52
C ASN A 265 10.26 -5.80 1.79
N GLY A 266 10.73 -4.84 1.00
CA GLY A 266 9.85 -4.07 0.13
C GLY A 266 9.12 -4.97 -0.87
N PHE A 267 9.87 -5.81 -1.59
CA PHE A 267 9.31 -6.75 -2.55
C PHE A 267 8.19 -7.64 -1.94
N ASP A 268 8.45 -8.29 -0.81
CA ASP A 268 7.48 -9.16 -0.15
C ASP A 268 6.26 -8.39 0.38
N LEU A 269 6.46 -7.25 1.03
CA LEU A 269 5.36 -6.43 1.57
C LEU A 269 4.39 -6.02 0.46
N TRP A 270 4.91 -5.63 -0.70
CA TRP A 270 4.07 -5.15 -1.80
C TRP A 270 3.54 -6.26 -2.71
N ALA A 271 4.03 -7.49 -2.55
CA ALA A 271 3.58 -8.70 -3.25
C ALA A 271 3.36 -8.47 -4.75
N PRO A 272 4.41 -8.18 -5.51
CA PRO A 272 4.26 -7.82 -6.92
C PRO A 272 3.65 -8.97 -7.72
N SER A 273 3.09 -8.64 -8.87
CA SER A 273 2.63 -9.64 -9.84
C SER A 273 3.78 -10.40 -10.51
N TRP A 274 3.56 -11.68 -10.77
CA TRP A 274 4.49 -12.62 -11.41
C TRP A 274 3.80 -13.25 -12.61
N ASP A 275 4.54 -13.44 -13.70
CA ASP A 275 4.07 -14.23 -14.82
C ASP A 275 4.09 -15.72 -14.45
N PHE A 276 2.94 -16.23 -14.01
CA PHE A 276 2.70 -17.64 -13.71
C PHE A 276 2.08 -18.40 -14.89
N THR A 277 2.22 -17.91 -16.11
CA THR A 277 1.71 -18.61 -17.28
C THR A 277 2.46 -19.93 -17.46
N TRP A 278 1.91 -21.02 -16.93
CA TRP A 278 2.56 -22.33 -16.85
C TRP A 278 2.61 -23.09 -18.20
N THR A 279 2.75 -22.37 -19.31
CA THR A 279 2.65 -22.97 -20.65
C THR A 279 3.65 -22.39 -21.62
N LEU A 280 4.72 -23.14 -21.87
CA LEU A 280 5.36 -23.38 -23.17
C LEU A 280 6.77 -24.01 -23.04
N GLU A 281 7.43 -23.91 -21.89
CA GLU A 281 8.86 -24.27 -21.80
C GLU A 281 9.17 -25.50 -20.91
N ASP A 282 8.36 -25.81 -19.89
CA ASP A 282 8.89 -26.58 -18.75
C ASP A 282 8.27 -27.95 -18.43
N GLY A 283 7.44 -28.54 -19.31
CA GLY A 283 6.87 -29.87 -19.06
C GLY A 283 5.93 -29.90 -17.85
N LEU A 284 4.63 -29.97 -18.08
CA LEU A 284 3.65 -30.01 -17.00
C LEU A 284 3.75 -31.33 -16.21
N PRO A 285 3.40 -31.35 -14.91
CA PRO A 285 3.13 -32.59 -14.19
C PRO A 285 2.07 -33.42 -14.94
N ASP A 286 2.23 -34.74 -14.96
CA ASP A 286 1.34 -35.65 -15.68
C ASP A 286 -0.15 -35.39 -15.36
N GLY A 287 -0.94 -35.15 -16.41
CA GLY A 287 -2.40 -34.96 -16.32
C GLY A 287 -2.89 -33.52 -16.22
N ILE A 288 -2.00 -32.52 -16.12
CA ILE A 288 -2.36 -31.10 -16.19
C ILE A 288 -2.11 -30.60 -17.61
N GLY A 289 -3.19 -30.32 -18.33
CA GLY A 289 -3.09 -29.61 -19.60
C GLY A 289 -2.59 -28.18 -19.39
N PRO A 290 -1.93 -27.58 -20.39
CA PRO A 290 -1.46 -26.20 -20.35
C PRO A 290 -2.54 -25.20 -19.87
N ARG A 291 -2.21 -24.38 -18.86
CA ARG A 291 -3.06 -23.31 -18.34
C ARG A 291 -2.36 -21.96 -18.28
N PHE A 292 -3.13 -20.94 -18.62
CA PHE A 292 -2.74 -19.54 -18.56
C PHE A 292 -3.31 -18.93 -17.28
N ILE A 293 -2.42 -18.44 -16.42
CA ILE A 293 -2.81 -17.77 -15.17
C ILE A 293 -2.69 -16.28 -15.40
N ALA A 294 -3.81 -15.60 -15.30
CA ALA A 294 -3.92 -14.17 -15.39
C ALA A 294 -4.50 -13.60 -14.10
N GLN A 295 -4.60 -12.28 -14.04
CA GLN A 295 -5.42 -11.59 -13.05
C GLN A 295 -6.33 -10.60 -13.76
N ILE A 296 -7.56 -10.48 -13.28
CA ILE A 296 -8.45 -9.38 -13.64
C ILE A 296 -8.44 -8.39 -12.48
N GLY A 297 -8.19 -7.11 -12.74
CA GLY A 297 -8.08 -6.08 -11.71
C GLY A 297 -8.62 -4.73 -12.14
N SER A 298 -8.58 -3.75 -11.24
CA SER A 298 -9.13 -2.41 -11.47
C SER A 298 -8.20 -1.33 -10.94
N GLY A 299 -7.56 -0.58 -11.84
CA GLY A 299 -6.73 0.57 -11.49
C GLY A 299 -5.39 0.22 -10.86
N ASP A 300 -5.33 -0.82 -10.03
CA ASP A 300 -4.14 -1.34 -9.37
C ASP A 300 -4.14 -2.88 -9.39
N GLU A 301 -2.97 -3.49 -9.61
CA GLU A 301 -2.82 -4.95 -9.68
C GLU A 301 -3.24 -5.66 -8.39
N ALA A 302 -3.28 -4.95 -7.28
CA ALA A 302 -3.58 -5.52 -5.99
C ALA A 302 -5.08 -5.59 -5.67
N ASP A 303 -5.90 -4.84 -6.40
CA ASP A 303 -7.36 -4.99 -6.45
C ASP A 303 -7.76 -5.97 -7.57
N SER A 304 -7.13 -7.14 -7.58
CA SER A 304 -7.32 -8.14 -8.62
C SER A 304 -7.77 -9.50 -8.10
N LEU A 305 -8.33 -10.28 -9.01
CA LEU A 305 -8.74 -11.67 -8.81
C LEU A 305 -7.99 -12.55 -9.82
N PRO A 306 -7.37 -13.67 -9.39
CA PRO A 306 -6.79 -14.63 -10.31
C PRO A 306 -7.82 -15.20 -11.27
N VAL A 307 -7.43 -15.37 -12.52
CA VAL A 307 -8.22 -15.98 -13.59
C VAL A 307 -7.44 -17.17 -14.15
N ILE A 308 -8.02 -18.36 -14.06
CA ILE A 308 -7.43 -19.59 -14.56
C ILE A 308 -8.05 -19.92 -15.91
N ILE A 309 -7.24 -19.89 -16.96
CA ILE A 309 -7.67 -19.97 -18.35
C ILE A 309 -7.05 -21.21 -19.00
N PRO A 310 -7.85 -22.10 -19.61
CA PRO A 310 -7.33 -23.28 -20.30
C PRO A 310 -6.65 -22.90 -21.61
N GLU A 311 -5.68 -23.71 -22.07
CA GLU A 311 -4.88 -23.44 -23.28
C GLU A 311 -5.72 -23.06 -24.50
N ASN A 312 -6.78 -23.82 -24.79
CA ASN A 312 -7.65 -23.59 -25.94
C ASN A 312 -8.33 -22.21 -25.95
N LYS A 313 -8.42 -21.55 -24.78
CA LYS A 313 -8.95 -20.17 -24.63
C LYS A 313 -7.83 -19.14 -24.45
N ALA A 314 -6.59 -19.57 -24.21
CA ALA A 314 -5.43 -18.72 -24.00
C ALA A 314 -4.75 -18.26 -25.29
N ASP A 315 -4.80 -19.05 -26.37
CA ASP A 315 -4.11 -18.72 -27.64
C ASP A 315 -4.49 -17.34 -28.18
N ARG A 316 -5.78 -17.00 -28.17
CA ARG A 316 -6.26 -15.68 -28.59
C ARG A 316 -5.87 -14.54 -27.64
N LEU A 317 -5.62 -14.83 -26.37
CA LEU A 317 -5.18 -13.82 -25.42
C LEU A 317 -3.72 -13.45 -25.65
N ARG A 318 -2.89 -14.41 -26.09
CA ARG A 318 -1.49 -14.15 -26.44
C ARG A 318 -1.39 -13.09 -27.52
N GLU A 319 -2.21 -13.20 -28.57
CA GLU A 319 -2.30 -12.17 -29.62
C GLU A 319 -2.69 -10.79 -29.05
N TRP A 320 -3.59 -10.73 -28.06
CA TRP A 320 -3.98 -9.45 -27.45
C TRP A 320 -2.86 -8.86 -26.59
N PHE A 321 -2.10 -9.69 -25.89
CA PHE A 321 -1.04 -9.24 -25.00
C PHE A 321 0.26 -8.90 -25.73
N ASP A 322 0.42 -9.37 -26.96
CA ASP A 322 1.50 -8.93 -27.84
C ASP A 322 1.26 -7.49 -28.38
N GLU A 323 0.06 -6.92 -28.17
CA GLU A 323 -0.28 -5.53 -28.52
C GLU A 323 -0.07 -4.56 -27.33
N GLY A 324 1.15 -4.01 -27.20
CA GLY A 324 1.45 -2.92 -26.24
C GLY A 324 2.01 -3.42 -24.90
N TRP A 325 1.50 -2.89 -23.78
CA TRP A 325 1.97 -3.25 -22.42
C TRP A 325 1.45 -4.61 -21.92
N GLY A 326 0.57 -5.26 -22.68
CA GLY A 326 0.10 -6.61 -22.37
C GLY A 326 -1.14 -6.70 -21.49
N GLY A 327 -1.97 -5.65 -21.39
CA GLY A 327 -3.25 -5.71 -20.68
C GLY A 327 -4.44 -5.33 -21.56
N ALA A 328 -5.63 -5.83 -21.22
CA ALA A 328 -6.86 -5.56 -21.96
C ALA A 328 -8.09 -5.41 -21.04
N GLU A 329 -8.95 -4.43 -21.31
CA GLU A 329 -10.29 -4.38 -20.72
C GLU A 329 -11.11 -5.55 -21.26
N VAL A 330 -11.70 -6.32 -20.36
CA VAL A 330 -12.46 -7.52 -20.72
C VAL A 330 -13.70 -7.71 -19.85
N GLU A 331 -14.61 -8.52 -20.38
CA GLU A 331 -15.64 -9.21 -19.62
C GLU A 331 -15.27 -10.69 -19.59
N VAL A 332 -15.07 -11.25 -18.39
CA VAL A 332 -14.77 -12.67 -18.19
C VAL A 332 -15.97 -13.35 -17.56
N THR A 333 -16.59 -14.29 -18.27
CA THR A 333 -17.61 -15.17 -17.71
C THR A 333 -16.97 -16.50 -17.30
N GLY A 334 -17.10 -16.87 -16.03
CA GLY A 334 -16.50 -18.09 -15.48
C GLY A 334 -17.08 -18.46 -14.10
N LEU A 335 -16.57 -19.52 -13.50
CA LEU A 335 -16.97 -19.94 -12.15
C LEU A 335 -16.07 -19.26 -11.12
N LEU A 336 -16.65 -18.39 -10.30
CA LEU A 336 -16.00 -17.89 -9.10
C LEU A 336 -16.13 -18.91 -7.99
N GLY A 337 -15.02 -19.29 -7.38
CA GLY A 337 -15.03 -20.17 -6.23
C GLY A 337 -13.76 -20.05 -5.44
N HIS A 338 -13.81 -20.57 -4.21
CA HIS A 338 -12.61 -20.78 -3.44
C HIS A 338 -11.69 -21.79 -4.16
N ARG A 339 -10.37 -21.62 -4.10
CA ARG A 339 -9.38 -22.48 -4.76
C ARG A 339 -9.56 -23.97 -4.41
N THR A 340 -9.97 -24.25 -3.18
CA THR A 340 -10.25 -25.61 -2.69
C THR A 340 -11.39 -26.29 -3.45
N HIS A 341 -12.34 -25.53 -3.99
CA HIS A 341 -13.40 -26.08 -4.85
C HIS A 341 -12.84 -26.60 -6.18
N PHE A 342 -11.68 -26.10 -6.61
CA PHE A 342 -11.06 -26.46 -7.88
C PHE A 342 -9.80 -27.33 -7.72
N CYS A 343 -9.30 -27.53 -6.49
CA CYS A 343 -8.14 -28.39 -6.22
C CYS A 343 -8.22 -29.80 -6.85
N PRO A 344 -9.38 -30.50 -6.87
CA PRO A 344 -9.49 -31.79 -7.56
C PRO A 344 -9.18 -31.73 -9.06
N LYS A 345 -9.32 -30.54 -9.68
CA LYS A 345 -9.02 -30.28 -11.10
C LYS A 345 -7.63 -29.63 -11.31
N CYS A 346 -7.02 -29.09 -10.25
CA CYS A 346 -5.74 -28.39 -10.28
C CYS A 346 -5.10 -28.34 -8.89
N VAL A 347 -4.26 -29.32 -8.57
CA VAL A 347 -3.62 -29.45 -7.25
C VAL A 347 -2.68 -28.27 -6.95
N ASP A 348 -2.05 -27.72 -7.99
CA ASP A 348 -1.11 -26.60 -7.86
C ASP A 348 -1.76 -25.26 -7.48
N LEU A 349 -3.10 -25.16 -7.49
CA LEU A 349 -3.77 -23.97 -6.94
C LEU A 349 -3.50 -23.78 -5.43
N ILE A 350 -3.10 -24.86 -4.74
CA ILE A 350 -2.68 -24.81 -3.34
C ILE A 350 -1.33 -24.11 -3.19
N ALA A 351 -0.46 -24.13 -4.21
CA ALA A 351 0.78 -23.37 -4.20
C ALA A 351 0.49 -21.85 -4.15
N PHE A 352 -0.60 -21.37 -4.72
CA PHE A 352 -1.04 -19.98 -4.54
C PHE A 352 -1.73 -19.73 -3.18
N GLY A 353 -1.28 -20.41 -2.12
CA GLY A 353 -1.77 -20.40 -0.73
C GLY A 353 -1.98 -19.00 -0.13
N GLY A 354 -2.90 -18.88 0.83
CA GLY A 354 -3.27 -17.59 1.43
C GLY A 354 -4.38 -16.87 0.66
N MET A 355 -4.35 -15.54 0.60
CA MET A 355 -5.50 -14.73 0.19
C MET A 355 -5.86 -14.67 -1.30
N LEU A 356 -5.18 -15.43 -2.17
CA LEU A 356 -5.71 -15.83 -3.47
C LEU A 356 -6.68 -17.01 -3.31
N ASP A 357 -7.46 -16.95 -2.22
CA ASP A 357 -8.38 -17.98 -1.80
C ASP A 357 -9.52 -18.10 -2.80
N TYR A 358 -9.88 -17.03 -3.51
CA TYR A 358 -10.87 -17.03 -4.57
C TYR A 358 -10.21 -16.81 -5.93
N CYS A 359 -10.72 -17.53 -6.93
CA CYS A 359 -10.31 -17.35 -8.32
C CYS A 359 -11.52 -17.49 -9.26
N LEU A 360 -11.36 -16.96 -10.47
CA LEU A 360 -12.29 -17.16 -11.57
C LEU A 360 -11.76 -18.28 -12.47
N TRP A 361 -12.49 -19.38 -12.55
CA TRP A 361 -12.10 -20.54 -13.33
C TRP A 361 -12.88 -20.66 -14.64
N LEU A 362 -12.15 -20.86 -15.74
CA LEU A 362 -12.71 -21.12 -17.05
C LEU A 362 -12.56 -22.61 -17.40
N ASP A 363 -13.65 -23.21 -17.89
CA ASP A 363 -13.66 -24.56 -18.45
C ASP A 363 -13.48 -24.42 -19.96
N GLY A 364 -12.61 -25.23 -20.56
CA GLY A 364 -12.36 -25.21 -22.01
C GLY A 364 -13.60 -25.63 -22.80
N ASP A 365 -14.37 -26.56 -22.24
CA ASP A 365 -15.48 -27.23 -22.93
C ASP A 365 -16.84 -26.58 -22.65
N ASP A 366 -16.94 -25.71 -21.62
CA ASP A 366 -18.17 -24.98 -21.33
C ASP A 366 -18.31 -23.76 -22.26
N PRO A 367 -19.36 -23.71 -23.12
CA PRO A 367 -19.59 -22.58 -24.03
C PRO A 367 -20.02 -21.29 -23.32
N ARG A 368 -20.46 -21.37 -22.06
CA ARG A 368 -20.82 -20.20 -21.25
C ARG A 368 -19.57 -19.46 -20.77
N HIS A 369 -18.46 -20.17 -20.62
CA HIS A 369 -17.20 -19.59 -20.13
C HIS A 369 -16.50 -18.88 -21.28
N LYS A 370 -16.29 -17.57 -21.17
CA LYS A 370 -15.77 -16.76 -22.29
C LYS A 370 -15.03 -15.53 -21.79
N ILE A 371 -14.11 -15.06 -22.62
CA ILE A 371 -13.41 -13.79 -22.43
C ILE A 371 -13.74 -12.93 -23.64
N LYS A 372 -14.28 -11.74 -23.39
CA LYS A 372 -14.64 -10.79 -24.42
C LYS A 372 -13.86 -9.50 -24.21
N ARG A 373 -13.05 -9.11 -25.18
CA ARG A 373 -12.35 -7.82 -25.18
C ARG A 373 -13.35 -6.67 -25.33
N CYS A 374 -13.27 -5.70 -24.43
CA CYS A 374 -13.99 -4.45 -24.51
C CYS A 374 -13.30 -3.49 -25.49
N ARG A 375 -14.05 -2.57 -26.09
CA ARG A 375 -13.48 -1.54 -26.99
C ARG A 375 -12.78 -0.40 -26.24
N SER A 376 -13.05 -0.27 -24.94
CA SER A 376 -12.39 0.71 -24.06
C SER A 376 -10.93 0.34 -23.84
N ARG A 377 -10.07 1.36 -23.71
CA ARG A 377 -8.66 1.19 -23.34
C ARG A 377 -8.47 1.66 -21.89
N THR A 378 -7.80 0.86 -21.09
CA THR A 378 -7.39 1.23 -19.74
C THR A 378 -6.45 2.43 -19.79
N THR A 379 -6.71 3.46 -19.00
CA THR A 379 -5.87 4.67 -18.91
C THR A 379 -4.95 4.66 -17.68
N LEU A 380 -5.28 3.85 -16.67
CA LEU A 380 -4.51 3.65 -15.45
C LEU A 380 -4.61 2.20 -15.01
N TYR A 381 -3.46 1.53 -14.93
CA TYR A 381 -3.30 0.23 -14.32
C TYR A 381 -1.93 0.19 -13.64
N SER A 382 -1.90 0.42 -12.33
CA SER A 382 -0.66 0.41 -11.56
C SER A 382 -0.23 -1.00 -11.16
N GLY A 383 1.08 -1.22 -11.13
CA GLY A 383 1.67 -2.44 -10.62
C GLY A 383 3.20 -2.38 -10.65
N TYR A 384 3.85 -3.54 -10.58
CA TYR A 384 5.29 -3.58 -10.32
C TYR A 384 6.08 -4.26 -11.45
N LEU A 385 7.16 -3.59 -11.88
CA LEU A 385 8.22 -4.17 -12.69
C LEU A 385 9.32 -4.65 -11.76
N TRP A 386 9.84 -5.86 -11.93
CA TRP A 386 10.93 -6.36 -11.08
C TRP A 386 11.84 -7.37 -11.77
N LYS A 387 13.05 -7.50 -11.22
CA LYS A 387 14.04 -8.53 -11.54
C LYS A 387 14.61 -9.13 -10.26
N CYS A 388 14.73 -10.44 -10.26
CA CYS A 388 15.50 -11.22 -9.31
C CYS A 388 16.87 -11.51 -9.95
N VAL A 389 17.94 -10.96 -9.39
CA VAL A 389 19.30 -11.07 -9.92
C VAL A 389 20.26 -11.58 -8.85
N VAL A 390 21.25 -12.35 -9.28
CA VAL A 390 22.31 -12.87 -8.39
C VAL A 390 23.68 -12.49 -8.95
N PRO A 391 24.65 -12.06 -8.14
CA PRO A 391 26.03 -11.97 -8.58
C PRO A 391 26.53 -13.32 -9.09
N ARG A 392 27.13 -13.33 -10.29
CA ARG A 392 27.66 -14.54 -10.92
C ARG A 392 28.66 -15.26 -10.01
N ALA A 393 29.45 -14.51 -9.25
CA ALA A 393 30.43 -15.05 -8.31
C ALA A 393 29.80 -15.80 -7.12
N TRP A 394 28.51 -15.59 -6.83
CA TRP A 394 27.79 -16.25 -5.74
C TRP A 394 27.02 -17.48 -6.20
N VAL A 395 26.80 -17.63 -7.51
CA VAL A 395 26.20 -18.84 -8.07
C VAL A 395 27.13 -20.01 -7.77
N GLN A 396 26.62 -20.97 -7.00
CA GLN A 396 27.38 -22.16 -6.61
C GLN A 396 27.76 -22.99 -7.85
N GLN A 397 28.83 -23.79 -7.76
CA GLN A 397 29.34 -24.58 -8.90
C GLN A 397 28.33 -25.58 -9.48
N ASN A 398 27.30 -25.95 -8.70
CA ASN A 398 26.17 -26.80 -9.10
C ASN A 398 24.97 -26.02 -9.67
N GLY A 399 25.08 -24.69 -9.83
CA GLY A 399 23.98 -23.84 -10.29
C GLY A 399 22.91 -23.56 -9.24
N ARG A 400 23.13 -23.96 -7.98
CA ARG A 400 22.17 -23.74 -6.90
C ARG A 400 22.21 -22.28 -6.45
N VAL A 401 21.04 -21.65 -6.43
CA VAL A 401 20.81 -20.28 -5.94
C VAL A 401 19.90 -20.36 -4.73
N MET A 402 20.34 -19.81 -3.60
CA MET A 402 19.49 -19.65 -2.42
C MET A 402 18.85 -18.26 -2.41
N LEU A 403 17.77 -18.09 -1.65
CA LEU A 403 17.09 -16.79 -1.53
C LEU A 403 18.06 -15.70 -1.02
N GLU A 404 18.93 -16.06 -0.08
CA GLU A 404 19.98 -15.21 0.48
C GLU A 404 21.10 -14.82 -0.52
N ASP A 405 21.14 -15.41 -1.71
CA ASP A 405 22.06 -15.03 -2.78
C ASP A 405 21.45 -14.00 -3.74
N ALA A 406 20.12 -13.77 -3.66
CA ALA A 406 19.36 -13.02 -4.64
C ALA A 406 19.03 -11.58 -4.21
N TYR A 407 19.07 -10.67 -5.17
CA TYR A 407 18.56 -9.31 -5.07
C TYR A 407 17.28 -9.16 -5.85
N PHE A 408 16.27 -8.56 -5.23
CA PHE A 408 15.00 -8.21 -5.86
C PHE A 408 14.97 -6.72 -6.12
N VAL A 409 15.26 -6.30 -7.35
CA VAL A 409 15.11 -4.91 -7.77
C VAL A 409 13.72 -4.72 -8.37
N TRP A 410 13.00 -3.70 -7.92
CA TRP A 410 11.62 -3.47 -8.31
C TRP A 410 11.31 -1.98 -8.46
N GLU A 411 10.29 -1.68 -9.27
CA GLU A 411 9.77 -0.35 -9.54
C GLU A 411 8.25 -0.40 -9.71
N HIS A 412 7.57 0.60 -9.19
CA HIS A 412 6.13 0.74 -9.36
C HIS A 412 5.85 1.62 -10.59
N THR A 413 5.03 1.13 -11.51
CA THR A 413 4.69 1.85 -12.76
C THR A 413 3.19 1.87 -13.03
N ASN A 414 2.76 2.73 -13.96
CA ASN A 414 1.46 2.64 -14.59
C ASN A 414 1.65 1.92 -15.93
N PHE A 415 1.25 0.65 -15.99
CA PHE A 415 1.40 -0.15 -17.20
C PHE A 415 0.56 0.40 -18.37
N ALA A 416 -0.55 1.09 -18.09
CA ALA A 416 -1.37 1.70 -19.13
C ALA A 416 -0.71 2.91 -19.85
N ALA A 417 0.44 3.39 -19.35
CA ALA A 417 1.17 4.53 -19.91
C ALA A 417 2.59 4.15 -20.34
N ASP A 418 2.83 4.12 -21.66
CA ASP A 418 4.11 3.67 -22.24
C ASP A 418 5.34 4.45 -21.72
N GLU A 419 5.20 5.77 -21.48
CA GLU A 419 6.28 6.60 -20.92
C GLU A 419 6.60 6.22 -19.46
N ALA A 420 5.59 5.89 -18.67
CA ALA A 420 5.78 5.44 -17.29
C ALA A 420 6.45 4.06 -17.25
N VAL A 421 6.10 3.17 -18.19
CA VAL A 421 6.77 1.86 -18.34
C VAL A 421 8.24 2.07 -18.69
N LYS A 422 8.55 2.90 -19.69
CA LYS A 422 9.95 3.20 -20.07
C LYS A 422 10.74 3.77 -18.89
N TYR A 423 10.18 4.76 -18.19
CA TYR A 423 10.83 5.34 -17.01
C TYR A 423 11.11 4.29 -15.92
N GLY A 424 10.15 3.37 -15.67
CA GLY A 424 10.33 2.29 -14.71
C GLY A 424 11.40 1.29 -15.13
N LEU A 425 11.49 0.97 -16.42
CA LEU A 425 12.53 0.09 -16.96
C LEU A 425 13.93 0.72 -16.87
N ASP A 426 14.06 2.01 -17.20
CA ASP A 426 15.31 2.75 -17.07
C ASP A 426 15.78 2.80 -15.60
N ALA A 427 14.86 3.00 -14.67
CA ALA A 427 15.14 2.99 -13.24
C ALA A 427 15.59 1.59 -12.75
N LEU A 428 14.98 0.51 -13.26
CA LEU A 428 15.43 -0.86 -12.97
C LEU A 428 16.83 -1.13 -13.50
N GLU A 429 17.13 -0.72 -14.73
CA GLU A 429 18.46 -0.88 -15.32
C GLU A 429 19.52 -0.12 -14.52
N HIS A 430 19.22 1.10 -14.09
CA HIS A 430 20.13 1.88 -13.26
C HIS A 430 20.42 1.21 -11.90
N LYS A 431 19.41 0.59 -11.28
CA LYS A 431 19.59 -0.18 -10.04
C LYS A 431 20.47 -1.42 -10.26
N GLU A 432 20.32 -2.10 -11.39
CA GLU A 432 21.21 -3.21 -11.74
C GLU A 432 22.64 -2.74 -11.99
N ASP A 433 22.84 -1.61 -12.67
CA ASP A 433 24.18 -1.06 -12.90
C ASP A 433 24.89 -0.72 -11.60
N TYR A 434 24.16 -0.17 -10.63
CA TYR A 434 24.69 0.04 -9.28
C TYR A 434 25.15 -1.28 -8.65
N MET A 435 24.36 -2.36 -8.78
CA MET A 435 24.76 -3.67 -8.28
C MET A 435 25.94 -4.28 -9.05
N ARG A 436 25.99 -4.11 -10.37
CA ARG A 436 27.11 -4.55 -11.20
C ARG A 436 28.42 -3.87 -10.81
N ALA A 437 28.37 -2.58 -10.47
CA ALA A 437 29.53 -1.85 -10.00
C ALA A 437 30.11 -2.41 -8.68
N ILE A 438 29.26 -3.00 -7.83
CA ILE A 438 29.68 -3.55 -6.53
C ILE A 438 30.09 -5.02 -6.66
N HIS A 439 29.35 -5.81 -7.43
CA HIS A 439 29.44 -7.27 -7.42
C HIS A 439 29.96 -7.89 -8.72
N GLY A 440 30.20 -7.08 -9.76
CA GLY A 440 30.55 -7.54 -11.10
C GLY A 440 29.34 -8.09 -11.85
N ASP A 441 29.56 -9.10 -12.68
CA ASP A 441 28.50 -9.67 -13.53
C ASP A 441 27.33 -10.21 -12.70
N LEU A 442 26.12 -9.89 -13.15
CA LEU A 442 24.87 -10.40 -12.59
C LEU A 442 24.25 -11.46 -13.51
N VAL A 443 23.53 -12.39 -12.91
CA VAL A 443 22.72 -13.39 -13.59
C VAL A 443 21.25 -13.11 -13.27
N LEU A 444 20.42 -13.00 -14.31
CA LEU A 444 18.98 -12.85 -14.15
C LEU A 444 18.36 -14.19 -13.77
N VAL A 445 17.87 -14.31 -12.54
CA VAL A 445 17.16 -15.50 -12.05
C VAL A 445 15.73 -15.52 -12.58
N GLN A 446 14.98 -14.45 -12.32
CA GLN A 446 13.59 -14.32 -12.76
C GLN A 446 13.18 -12.84 -12.92
N LYS A 447 12.06 -12.57 -13.59
CA LYS A 447 11.51 -11.22 -13.82
C LYS A 447 9.98 -11.20 -13.78
N SER A 448 9.40 -10.01 -13.66
CA SER A 448 7.95 -9.81 -13.51
C SER A 448 7.12 -10.02 -14.77
N SER A 449 7.62 -9.56 -15.92
CA SER A 449 6.88 -9.62 -17.19
C SER A 449 7.81 -9.67 -18.40
N ARG A 450 7.23 -9.91 -19.57
CA ARG A 450 7.95 -9.86 -20.86
C ARG A 450 8.50 -8.47 -21.18
N LEU A 451 7.91 -7.40 -20.65
CA LEU A 451 8.38 -6.03 -20.83
C LEU A 451 9.75 -5.81 -20.21
N VAL A 452 10.07 -6.57 -19.16
CA VAL A 452 11.36 -6.50 -18.47
C VAL A 452 12.40 -7.23 -19.32
N PRO A 453 13.49 -6.58 -19.79
CA PRO A 453 14.48 -7.23 -20.66
C PRO A 453 15.26 -8.34 -19.96
N GLY A 454 15.74 -9.29 -20.78
CA GLY A 454 16.61 -10.39 -20.34
C GLY A 454 15.90 -11.75 -20.36
N ARG A 455 16.72 -12.82 -20.41
CA ARG A 455 16.27 -14.21 -20.36
C ARG A 455 16.50 -14.75 -18.95
N PRO A 456 15.44 -15.17 -18.23
CA PRO A 456 15.58 -15.72 -16.89
C PRO A 456 16.29 -17.07 -16.92
N LEU A 457 17.05 -17.36 -15.85
CA LEU A 457 17.69 -18.65 -15.64
C LEU A 457 16.69 -19.68 -15.10
N PHE A 458 15.78 -19.25 -14.23
CA PHE A 458 14.81 -20.13 -13.57
C PHE A 458 13.46 -20.09 -14.28
N THR A 459 12.75 -21.20 -14.19
CA THR A 459 11.33 -21.27 -14.53
C THR A 459 10.51 -20.48 -13.52
N ALA A 460 9.27 -20.14 -13.85
CA ALA A 460 8.35 -19.48 -12.90
C ALA A 460 8.15 -20.34 -11.63
N ARG A 461 8.12 -21.68 -11.79
CA ARG A 461 7.98 -22.62 -10.67
C ARG A 461 9.23 -22.66 -9.78
N GLN A 462 10.41 -22.79 -10.36
CA GLN A 462 11.67 -22.78 -9.60
C GLN A 462 11.86 -21.48 -8.82
N ALA A 463 11.48 -20.34 -9.42
CA ALA A 463 11.56 -19.06 -8.75
C ALA A 463 10.48 -18.89 -7.65
N TYR A 464 9.29 -19.50 -7.82
CA TYR A 464 8.29 -19.59 -6.75
C TYR A 464 8.80 -20.43 -5.57
N ASP A 465 9.38 -21.60 -5.83
CA ASP A 465 9.90 -22.48 -4.78
C ASP A 465 11.08 -21.82 -4.03
N LEU A 466 11.92 -21.05 -4.73
CA LEU A 466 12.99 -20.22 -4.15
C LEU A 466 12.46 -19.22 -3.11
N VAL A 467 11.34 -18.54 -3.39
CA VAL A 467 10.79 -17.49 -2.51
C VAL A 467 9.96 -18.07 -1.37
N THR A 468 9.23 -19.15 -1.63
CA THR A 468 8.31 -19.75 -0.64
C THR A 468 8.96 -20.77 0.28
N GLY A 469 10.22 -21.12 0.02
CA GLY A 469 10.94 -22.14 0.80
C GLY A 469 10.31 -23.53 0.65
N GLY A 470 9.50 -23.73 -0.40
CA GLY A 470 9.02 -25.05 -0.80
C GLY A 470 10.23 -25.97 -0.92
N ALA A 471 10.14 -27.14 -0.29
CA ALA A 471 11.22 -28.10 -0.16
C ALA A 471 12.00 -28.19 -1.48
N GLY A 472 13.29 -27.85 -1.41
CA GLY A 472 14.22 -28.32 -2.42
C GLY A 472 14.16 -29.84 -2.37
N ASP A 473 13.40 -30.44 -3.27
CA ASP A 473 13.73 -31.77 -3.72
C ASP A 473 15.16 -31.64 -4.26
N GLU A 474 16.04 -32.42 -3.63
CA GLU A 474 17.36 -32.72 -4.14
C GLU A 474 17.23 -33.01 -5.65
N ILE A 475 17.97 -32.27 -6.47
CA ILE A 475 18.24 -32.71 -7.85
C ILE A 475 19.21 -33.88 -7.78
#